data_AF-A0A915N8R7-F1
#
_entry.id   AF-A0A915N8R7-F1
#
_cell.length_a   1.000
_cell.length_b   1.000
_cell.length_c   1.000
_cell.angle_alpha   90.00
_cell.angle_beta   90.00
_cell.angle_gamma   90.00
#
_symmetry.space_group_name_H-M   'P 1'
#
loop_
_entity.id
_entity.type
_entity.pdbx_description
1 polymer ?
#
loop_
_entity_poly.entity_id
_entity_poly.type
_entity_poly.pdbx_seq_one_letter_code
_entity_poly.pdbx_strand_id
1 'polypeptide(L)'
;MTSSLLTQNNLPPIAVLSRRKKPYVPPKNRRIDDSYTSENFTQGLQELSPSLMISIKKFCLNLLLEGKYNRLIKANRDLAFSGRKTSLKATDFHYFTFATFMLAFSRFYRISCQLFNSTFSIEFFHQITSFLTESFEIMKTDRDNIRKYALSSQYAVSVYKEIVAMLSSYNPILPEEKELCSNFCQQLFQIEEYRELAAGILGHLSPGGATRKMLEDLIIANHYFLHLLEKNIREGTLIRIQKRKRQRKQRKELKKKDKDE
;
A
#
# COMPACT_ATOMS: atom_id res chain seq x y z
N MET A 1 35.22 8.36 68.84
CA MET A 1 35.53 8.60 67.42
C MET A 1 34.26 8.37 66.62
N THR A 2 33.79 9.45 66.01
CA THR A 2 32.50 9.65 65.37
C THR A 2 32.43 9.06 63.96
N SER A 3 31.26 8.50 63.63
CA SER A 3 30.59 8.56 62.32
C SER A 3 31.24 7.86 61.11
N SER A 4 30.62 6.75 60.66
CA SER A 4 30.16 6.59 59.26
C SER A 4 29.31 5.32 59.07
N LEU A 5 28.13 5.27 59.68
CA LEU A 5 27.02 4.47 59.18
C LEU A 5 26.01 5.47 58.63
N LEU A 6 25.49 5.22 57.42
CA LEU A 6 24.57 6.05 56.62
C LEU A 6 25.27 6.91 55.56
N THR A 7 25.43 6.34 54.37
CA THR A 7 25.00 6.96 53.09
C THR A 7 25.20 5.97 51.95
N GLN A 8 24.33 4.96 51.87
CA GLN A 8 23.95 4.40 50.57
C GLN A 8 22.44 4.55 50.49
N ASN A 9 21.98 5.23 49.45
CA ASN A 9 20.58 5.51 49.06
C ASN A 9 20.16 6.97 49.18
N ASN A 10 20.82 7.84 48.40
CA ASN A 10 20.19 9.05 47.88
C ASN A 10 20.31 9.03 46.36
N LEU A 11 19.45 8.24 45.71
CA LEU A 11 19.13 8.42 44.29
C LEU A 11 17.68 8.91 44.23
N PRO A 12 17.38 10.00 43.50
CA PRO A 12 16.02 10.48 43.38
C PRO A 12 15.12 9.41 42.72
N PRO A 13 13.83 9.28 43.10
CA PRO A 13 12.92 8.25 42.58
C PRO A 13 12.84 8.18 41.05
N ILE A 14 13.12 9.31 40.37
CA ILE A 14 13.12 9.45 38.92
C ILE A 14 14.29 8.70 38.25
N ALA A 15 15.43 8.52 38.93
CA ALA A 15 16.61 7.86 38.36
C ALA A 15 16.45 6.34 38.19
N VAL A 16 15.50 5.73 38.91
CA VAL A 16 15.19 4.29 38.79
C VAL A 16 14.42 4.00 37.50
N LEU A 17 13.60 4.95 37.04
CA LEU A 17 12.80 4.83 35.80
C LEU A 17 13.65 5.04 34.53
N SER A 18 14.82 5.66 34.64
CA SER A 18 15.76 5.88 33.53
C SER A 18 16.66 4.68 33.21
N ARG A 19 16.53 3.54 33.90
CA ARG A 19 17.12 2.28 33.44
C ARG A 19 16.36 1.78 32.22
N ARG A 20 16.57 2.43 31.07
CA ARG A 20 16.18 1.91 29.76
C ARG A 20 16.79 0.52 29.65
N LYS A 21 15.93 -0.51 29.66
CA LYS A 21 16.33 -1.86 29.21
C LYS A 21 17.05 -1.67 27.88
N LYS A 22 18.25 -2.26 27.74
CA LYS A 22 18.99 -2.24 26.47
C LYS A 22 17.98 -2.55 25.36
N PRO A 23 17.84 -1.69 24.34
CA PRO A 23 16.86 -1.92 23.29
C PRO A 23 17.10 -3.30 22.72
N TYR A 24 16.03 -4.10 22.60
CA TYR A 24 16.14 -5.42 21.99
C TYR A 24 16.67 -5.25 20.58
N VAL A 25 17.87 -5.79 20.32
CA VAL A 25 18.48 -5.76 19.01
C VAL A 25 18.22 -7.12 18.35
N PRO A 26 17.43 -7.19 17.27
CA PRO A 26 17.21 -8.47 16.60
C PRO A 26 18.53 -9.04 16.05
N PRO A 27 18.63 -10.37 15.90
CA PRO A 27 19.80 -11.01 15.28
C PRO A 27 20.04 -10.45 13.89
N LYS A 28 21.29 -10.35 13.43
CA LYS A 28 21.69 -9.66 12.18
C LYS A 28 20.79 -9.99 10.98
N ASN A 29 20.43 -11.26 10.81
CA ASN A 29 19.57 -11.75 9.70
C ASN A 29 18.09 -11.33 9.80
N ARG A 30 17.68 -10.69 10.90
CA ARG A 30 16.32 -10.15 11.15
C ARG A 30 16.32 -8.64 11.38
N ARG A 31 17.48 -7.99 11.27
CA ARG A 31 17.55 -6.52 11.28
C ARG A 31 17.03 -6.04 9.93
N ILE A 32 16.15 -5.06 9.95
CA ILE A 32 15.93 -4.23 8.77
C ILE A 32 17.28 -3.54 8.55
N ASP A 33 17.81 -3.63 7.34
CA ASP A 33 19.08 -3.00 7.02
C ASP A 33 18.87 -1.47 7.07
N ASP A 34 19.50 -0.81 8.04
CA ASP A 34 19.45 0.65 8.22
C ASP A 34 20.19 1.39 7.09
N SER A 35 20.86 0.66 6.17
CA SER A 35 21.44 1.22 4.93
C SER A 35 20.40 1.90 4.03
N TYR A 36 19.12 1.55 4.17
CA TYR A 36 18.00 2.16 3.43
C TYR A 36 17.32 3.33 4.16
N THR A 37 17.89 3.83 5.26
CA THR A 37 17.45 5.11 5.83
C THR A 37 17.62 6.22 4.77
N SER A 38 16.67 7.16 4.71
CA SER A 38 16.60 8.14 3.61
C SER A 38 17.89 8.94 3.44
N GLU A 39 18.61 9.23 4.53
CA GLU A 39 19.86 9.98 4.54
C GLU A 39 21.02 9.20 3.91
N ASN A 40 21.22 7.93 4.31
CA ASN A 40 22.26 7.06 3.73
C ASN A 40 21.97 6.73 2.25
N PHE A 41 20.70 6.57 1.89
CA PHE A 41 20.28 6.33 0.51
C PHE A 41 20.55 7.54 -0.40
N THR A 42 20.30 8.77 0.08
CA THR A 42 20.59 10.00 -0.69
C THR A 42 22.08 10.23 -0.92
N GLN A 43 22.92 9.85 0.05
CA GLN A 43 24.37 9.97 -0.07
C GLN A 43 24.93 8.93 -1.07
N GLY A 44 24.46 7.68 -1.00
CA GLY A 44 24.83 6.64 -1.97
C GLY A 44 24.37 6.93 -3.40
N LEU A 45 23.25 7.62 -3.60
CA LEU A 45 22.78 8.02 -4.94
C LEU A 45 23.71 9.02 -5.65
N GLN A 46 24.41 9.89 -4.90
CA GLN A 46 25.42 10.80 -5.46
C GLN A 46 26.73 10.07 -5.82
N GLU A 47 26.94 8.87 -5.28
CA GLU A 47 28.14 8.05 -5.49
C GLU A 47 27.95 6.95 -6.55
N LEU A 48 26.73 6.77 -7.10
CA LEU A 48 26.48 5.76 -8.12
C LEU A 48 27.19 6.13 -9.44
N SER A 49 28.15 5.30 -9.85
CA SER A 49 28.80 5.42 -11.15
C SER A 49 27.77 5.43 -12.30
N PRO A 50 27.87 6.34 -13.28
CA PRO A 50 26.99 6.35 -14.45
C PRO A 50 26.92 5.01 -15.19
N SER A 51 28.04 4.27 -15.23
CA SER A 51 28.12 2.94 -15.83
C SER A 51 27.25 1.91 -15.12
N LEU A 52 27.16 1.99 -13.79
CA LEU A 52 26.28 1.13 -12.99
C LEU A 52 24.81 1.49 -13.22
N MET A 53 24.47 2.77 -13.26
CA MET A 53 23.11 3.22 -13.56
C MET A 53 22.63 2.74 -14.94
N ILE A 54 23.48 2.84 -15.96
CA ILE A 54 23.19 2.33 -17.31
C ILE A 54 23.01 0.81 -17.26
N SER A 55 23.84 0.10 -16.51
CA SER A 55 23.77 -1.36 -16.37
C SER A 55 22.47 -1.81 -15.69
N ILE A 56 22.07 -1.14 -14.60
CA ILE A 56 20.81 -1.41 -13.89
C ILE A 56 19.62 -1.11 -14.81
N LYS A 57 19.63 0.02 -15.53
CA LYS A 57 18.59 0.35 -16.50
C LYS A 57 18.45 -0.74 -17.58
N LYS A 58 19.57 -1.17 -18.17
CA LYS A 58 19.58 -2.25 -19.17
C LYS A 58 19.03 -3.55 -18.60
N PHE A 59 19.43 -3.90 -17.37
CA PHE A 59 18.92 -5.07 -16.68
C PHE A 59 17.40 -5.02 -16.50
N CYS A 60 16.85 -3.91 -15.99
CA CYS A 60 15.41 -3.75 -15.79
C CYS A 60 14.63 -3.85 -17.11
N LEU A 61 15.13 -3.23 -18.18
CA LEU A 61 14.51 -3.31 -19.51
C LEU A 61 14.52 -4.75 -20.05
N ASN A 62 15.65 -5.43 -19.98
CA ASN A 62 15.75 -6.83 -20.44
C ASN A 62 14.82 -7.74 -19.63
N LEU A 63 14.71 -7.52 -18.31
CA LEU A 63 13.82 -8.30 -17.46
C LEU A 63 12.34 -8.17 -17.87
N LEU A 64 11.91 -6.98 -18.29
CA LEU A 64 10.56 -6.69 -18.78
C LEU A 64 10.34 -7.27 -20.18
N LEU A 65 11.25 -6.99 -21.11
CA LEU A 65 11.15 -7.42 -22.51
C LEU A 65 11.18 -8.96 -22.65
N GLU A 66 11.96 -9.66 -21.83
CA GLU A 66 12.04 -11.12 -21.84
C GLU A 66 10.90 -11.80 -21.04
N GLY A 67 9.92 -11.02 -20.55
CA GLY A 67 8.79 -11.51 -19.75
C GLY A 67 9.21 -12.18 -18.42
N LYS A 68 10.46 -12.02 -17.99
CA LYS A 68 11.01 -12.61 -16.77
C LYS A 68 10.40 -11.98 -15.53
N TYR A 69 10.13 -10.67 -15.57
CA TYR A 69 9.44 -9.95 -14.50
C TYR A 69 8.07 -10.59 -14.21
N ASN A 70 7.22 -10.76 -15.23
CA ASN A 70 5.89 -11.32 -15.04
C ASN A 70 5.92 -12.76 -14.52
N ARG A 71 6.86 -13.58 -14.99
CA ARG A 71 7.07 -14.94 -14.49
C ARG A 71 7.47 -14.94 -13.01
N LEU A 72 8.40 -14.08 -12.63
CA LEU A 72 8.89 -13.98 -11.25
C LEU A 72 7.79 -13.52 -10.27
N ILE A 73 7.03 -12.49 -10.63
CA ILE A 73 5.91 -11.97 -9.84
C ILE A 73 4.82 -13.04 -9.68
N LYS A 74 4.46 -13.77 -10.74
CA LYS A 74 3.45 -14.82 -10.66
C LYS A 74 3.92 -15.99 -9.79
N ALA A 75 5.16 -16.43 -9.95
CA ALA A 75 5.72 -17.56 -9.20
C ALA A 75 5.78 -17.31 -7.68
N ASN A 76 5.95 -16.05 -7.25
CA ASN A 76 6.06 -15.69 -5.83
C ASN A 76 4.77 -15.08 -5.26
N ARG A 77 3.69 -15.01 -6.06
CA ARG A 77 2.44 -14.36 -5.67
C ARG A 77 1.83 -15.03 -4.44
N ASP A 78 1.61 -16.34 -4.50
CA ASP A 78 0.96 -17.05 -3.39
C ASP A 78 1.78 -16.99 -2.09
N LEU A 79 3.11 -17.00 -2.21
CA LEU A 79 4.01 -16.85 -1.05
C LEU A 79 3.86 -15.47 -0.41
N ALA A 80 3.77 -14.41 -1.20
CA ALA A 80 3.66 -13.03 -0.70
C ALA A 80 2.30 -12.71 -0.06
N PHE A 81 1.22 -13.36 -0.51
CA PHE A 81 -0.13 -13.14 0.00
C PHE A 81 -0.59 -14.20 1.01
N SER A 82 0.12 -15.32 1.18
CA SER A 82 -0.29 -16.40 2.09
C SER A 82 -0.17 -15.99 3.57
N GLY A 83 -1.28 -16.12 4.30
CA GLY A 83 -1.35 -15.93 5.75
C GLY A 83 -0.60 -16.99 6.58
N ARG A 84 -0.05 -18.05 5.95
CA ARG A 84 0.76 -19.08 6.63
C ARG A 84 2.17 -18.58 6.90
N LYS A 85 2.27 -17.72 7.93
CA LYS A 85 3.49 -17.00 8.33
C LYS A 85 4.45 -17.86 9.16
N THR A 86 4.76 -19.07 8.70
CA THR A 86 5.82 -19.90 9.26
C THR A 86 7.15 -19.52 8.60
N SER A 87 7.90 -18.62 9.25
CA SER A 87 9.34 -18.38 9.01
C SER A 87 9.81 -17.59 7.75
N LEU A 88 8.97 -16.84 7.03
CA LEU A 88 9.43 -16.06 5.85
C LEU A 88 9.11 -14.55 5.93
N LYS A 89 9.43 -13.90 7.06
CA LYS A 89 9.22 -12.44 7.25
C LYS A 89 9.90 -11.53 6.20
N ALA A 90 10.80 -12.06 5.37
CA ALA A 90 11.51 -11.32 4.34
C ALA A 90 10.86 -11.41 2.94
N THR A 91 10.08 -12.46 2.64
CA THR A 91 9.60 -12.69 1.26
C THR A 91 8.61 -11.64 0.80
N ASP A 92 7.65 -11.27 1.64
CA ASP A 92 6.59 -10.32 1.29
C ASP A 92 7.18 -8.92 1.10
N PHE A 93 8.16 -8.56 1.93
CA PHE A 93 8.91 -7.31 1.80
C PHE A 93 9.61 -7.22 0.44
N HIS A 94 10.39 -8.24 0.06
CA HIS A 94 11.10 -8.24 -1.22
C HIS A 94 10.13 -8.22 -2.39
N TYR A 95 9.03 -8.97 -2.30
CA TYR A 95 7.99 -9.01 -3.32
C TYR A 95 7.37 -7.62 -3.57
N PHE A 96 6.84 -6.99 -2.52
CA PHE A 96 6.19 -5.68 -2.64
C PHE A 96 7.18 -4.56 -2.98
N THR A 97 8.40 -4.60 -2.43
CA THR A 97 9.44 -3.61 -2.77
C THR A 97 9.84 -3.72 -4.23
N PHE A 98 10.03 -4.94 -4.73
CA PHE A 98 10.38 -5.18 -6.13
C PHE A 98 9.25 -4.77 -7.07
N ALA A 99 8.00 -5.12 -6.75
CA ALA A 99 6.82 -4.68 -7.50
C ALA A 99 6.70 -3.15 -7.52
N THR A 100 6.87 -2.48 -6.38
CA THR A 100 6.86 -1.01 -6.27
C THR A 100 7.94 -0.39 -7.16
N PHE A 101 9.17 -0.91 -7.07
CA PHE A 101 10.28 -0.41 -7.88
C PHE A 101 10.01 -0.57 -9.38
N MET A 102 9.57 -1.75 -9.82
CA MET A 102 9.32 -2.01 -11.24
C MET A 102 8.12 -1.21 -11.77
N LEU A 103 7.05 -1.03 -11.00
CA LEU A 103 5.94 -0.15 -11.36
C LEU A 103 6.39 1.31 -11.49
N ALA A 104 7.14 1.82 -10.52
CA ALA A 104 7.68 3.17 -10.56
C ALA A 104 8.63 3.36 -11.76
N PHE A 105 9.55 2.40 -11.98
CA PHE A 105 10.45 2.39 -13.13
C PHE A 105 9.67 2.43 -14.45
N SER A 106 8.68 1.56 -14.61
CA SER A 106 7.82 1.52 -15.79
C SER A 106 7.08 2.84 -16.02
N ARG A 107 6.60 3.48 -14.95
CA ARG A 107 5.94 4.78 -15.00
C ARG A 107 6.87 5.89 -15.50
N PHE A 108 8.08 5.98 -14.94
CA PHE A 108 9.05 7.01 -15.31
C PHE A 108 9.61 6.83 -16.72
N TYR A 109 9.87 5.59 -17.13
CA TYR A 109 10.37 5.27 -18.48
C TYR A 109 9.26 5.11 -19.53
N ARG A 110 7.98 5.28 -19.15
CA ARG A 110 6.81 5.12 -20.02
C ARG A 110 6.80 3.78 -20.74
N ILE A 111 7.16 2.72 -20.01
CA ILE A 111 7.15 1.36 -20.54
C ILE A 111 5.71 0.93 -20.80
N SER A 112 5.52 0.15 -21.87
CA SER A 112 4.23 -0.45 -22.20
C SER A 112 3.67 -1.27 -21.03
N CYS A 113 2.41 -1.04 -20.67
CA CYS A 113 1.74 -1.73 -19.56
C CYS A 113 1.56 -3.23 -19.82
N GLN A 114 1.65 -3.65 -21.09
CA GLN A 114 1.63 -5.06 -21.48
C GLN A 114 2.83 -5.84 -20.91
N LEU A 115 4.00 -5.19 -20.74
CA LEU A 115 5.23 -5.84 -20.27
C LEU A 115 5.23 -6.13 -18.76
N PHE A 116 4.34 -5.53 -17.98
CA PHE A 116 4.25 -5.71 -16.52
C PHE A 116 2.82 -5.98 -16.04
N ASN A 117 2.01 -6.61 -16.89
CA ASN A 117 0.61 -6.98 -16.60
C ASN A 117 0.42 -7.89 -15.37
N SER A 118 1.49 -8.54 -14.88
CA SER A 118 1.43 -9.33 -13.65
C SER A 118 1.20 -8.48 -12.39
N THR A 119 1.60 -7.20 -12.43
CA THR A 119 1.40 -6.20 -11.36
C THR A 119 0.51 -5.04 -11.76
N PHE A 120 0.11 -4.97 -13.04
CA PHE A 120 -0.80 -3.95 -13.55
C PHE A 120 -2.03 -4.61 -14.18
N SER A 121 -2.89 -5.15 -13.31
CA SER A 121 -4.17 -5.73 -13.67
C SER A 121 -5.18 -5.52 -12.54
N ILE A 122 -6.48 -5.57 -12.87
CA ILE A 122 -7.55 -5.49 -11.88
C ILE A 122 -7.49 -6.63 -10.85
N GLU A 123 -7.06 -7.82 -11.27
CA GLU A 123 -6.90 -8.99 -10.40
C GLU A 123 -5.83 -8.75 -9.33
N PHE A 124 -4.67 -8.22 -9.74
CA PHE A 124 -3.58 -7.92 -8.81
C PHE A 124 -3.96 -6.75 -7.89
N PHE A 125 -4.66 -5.75 -8.44
CA PHE A 125 -5.21 -4.66 -7.64
C PHE A 125 -6.15 -5.17 -6.56
N HIS A 126 -7.10 -6.06 -6.91
CA HIS A 126 -7.99 -6.70 -5.94
C HIS A 126 -7.19 -7.40 -4.83
N GLN A 127 -6.18 -8.20 -5.18
CA GLN A 127 -5.34 -8.90 -4.19
C GLN A 127 -4.65 -7.93 -3.22
N ILE A 128 -4.09 -6.84 -3.72
CA ILE A 128 -3.47 -5.80 -2.89
C ILE A 128 -4.52 -5.14 -1.99
N THR A 129 -5.67 -4.75 -2.53
CA THR A 129 -6.74 -4.11 -1.73
C THR A 129 -7.27 -5.05 -0.64
N SER A 130 -7.51 -6.32 -0.96
CA SER A 130 -7.95 -7.33 0.00
C SER A 130 -6.90 -7.58 1.09
N PHE A 131 -5.62 -7.68 0.73
CA PHE A 131 -4.52 -7.81 1.68
C PHE A 131 -4.43 -6.62 2.63
N LEU A 132 -4.59 -5.40 2.11
CA LEU A 132 -4.58 -4.18 2.92
C LEU A 132 -5.77 -4.18 3.88
N THR A 133 -6.98 -4.42 3.38
CA THR A 133 -8.19 -4.50 4.22
C THR A 133 -8.01 -5.53 5.35
N GLU A 134 -7.60 -6.75 5.03
CA GLU A 134 -7.36 -7.80 6.03
C GLU A 134 -6.28 -7.38 7.04
N SER A 135 -5.15 -6.85 6.57
CA SER A 135 -4.05 -6.45 7.43
C SER A 135 -4.45 -5.34 8.39
N PHE A 136 -5.23 -4.36 7.93
CA PHE A 136 -5.73 -3.27 8.77
C PHE A 136 -6.81 -3.73 9.76
N GLU A 137 -7.67 -4.69 9.40
CA GLU A 137 -8.61 -5.30 10.35
C GLU A 137 -7.89 -6.10 11.45
N ILE A 138 -6.82 -6.83 11.10
CA ILE A 138 -5.99 -7.51 12.10
C ILE A 138 -5.27 -6.51 13.01
N MET A 139 -4.77 -5.39 12.47
CA MET A 139 -4.15 -4.34 13.29
C MET A 139 -5.11 -3.69 14.29
N LYS A 140 -6.43 -3.68 14.01
CA LYS A 140 -7.45 -3.18 14.95
C LYS A 140 -7.73 -4.17 16.09
N THR A 141 -7.72 -5.47 15.77
CA THR A 141 -8.14 -6.54 16.69
C THR A 141 -6.99 -7.14 17.50
N ASP A 142 -5.83 -7.37 16.88
CA ASP A 142 -4.66 -8.01 17.47
C ASP A 142 -3.56 -6.98 17.78
N ARG A 143 -3.54 -6.51 19.03
CA ARG A 143 -2.57 -5.52 19.54
C ARG A 143 -1.14 -6.05 19.56
N ASP A 144 -0.94 -7.35 19.70
CA ASP A 144 0.38 -7.96 19.89
C ASP A 144 1.16 -8.04 18.58
N ASN A 145 0.46 -8.22 17.46
CA ASN A 145 1.06 -8.33 16.14
C ASN A 145 1.03 -7.03 15.30
N ILE A 146 0.53 -5.91 15.83
CA ILE A 146 0.38 -4.63 15.08
C ILE A 146 1.62 -4.30 14.26
N ARG A 147 2.82 -4.31 14.86
CA ARG A 147 4.04 -3.88 14.19
C ARG A 147 4.36 -4.72 12.94
N LYS A 148 4.04 -6.01 12.98
CA LYS A 148 4.28 -6.94 11.86
C LYS A 148 3.35 -6.61 10.70
N TYR A 149 2.06 -6.44 10.98
CA TYR A 149 1.07 -6.11 9.96
C TYR A 149 1.25 -4.68 9.44
N ALA A 150 1.65 -3.74 10.30
CA ALA A 150 2.00 -2.37 9.90
C ALA A 150 3.13 -2.35 8.87
N LEU A 151 4.20 -3.13 9.11
CA LEU A 151 5.34 -3.17 8.21
C LEU A 151 4.98 -3.81 6.87
N SER A 152 4.29 -4.95 6.86
CA SER A 152 3.83 -5.56 5.59
C SER A 152 2.83 -4.66 4.84
N SER A 153 1.92 -4.00 5.57
CA SER A 153 0.97 -3.06 4.99
C SER A 153 1.66 -1.85 4.39
N GLN A 154 2.72 -1.33 5.02
CA GLN A 154 3.49 -0.21 4.46
C GLN A 154 3.95 -0.52 3.03
N TYR A 155 4.55 -1.69 2.79
CA TYR A 155 5.04 -2.04 1.46
C TYR A 155 3.91 -2.33 0.47
N ALA A 156 2.81 -2.95 0.91
CA ALA A 156 1.63 -3.16 0.08
C ALA A 156 0.96 -1.82 -0.30
N VAL A 157 0.94 -0.83 0.61
CA VAL A 157 0.48 0.53 0.32
C VAL A 157 1.38 1.19 -0.73
N SER A 158 2.70 0.98 -0.68
CA SER A 158 3.60 1.51 -1.73
C SER A 158 3.28 0.93 -3.11
N VAL A 159 2.94 -0.36 -3.20
CA VAL A 159 2.49 -0.99 -4.46
C VAL A 159 1.16 -0.39 -4.92
N TYR A 160 0.17 -0.31 -4.03
CA TYR A 160 -1.12 0.30 -4.30
C TYR A 160 -0.97 1.73 -4.86
N LYS A 161 -0.15 2.55 -4.20
CA LYS A 161 0.18 3.91 -4.63
C LYS A 161 0.72 3.93 -6.06
N GLU A 162 1.69 3.08 -6.39
CA GLU A 162 2.28 3.08 -7.74
C GLU A 162 1.29 2.61 -8.81
N ILE A 163 0.39 1.66 -8.52
CA ILE A 163 -0.67 1.27 -9.48
C ILE A 163 -1.61 2.44 -9.76
N VAL A 164 -2.07 3.14 -8.71
CA VAL A 164 -2.96 4.30 -8.87
C VAL A 164 -2.23 5.46 -9.54
N ALA A 165 -0.97 5.72 -9.18
CA ALA A 165 -0.13 6.71 -9.84
C ALA A 165 0.05 6.40 -11.33
N MET A 166 0.23 5.12 -11.67
CA MET A 166 0.31 4.66 -13.05
C MET A 166 -0.99 4.96 -13.77
N LEU A 167 -2.15 4.52 -13.29
CA LEU A 167 -3.45 4.84 -13.93
C LEU A 167 -3.68 6.36 -14.07
N SER A 168 -3.29 7.13 -13.05
CA SER A 168 -3.45 8.59 -13.01
C SER A 168 -2.58 9.33 -14.05
N SER A 169 -1.31 8.93 -14.19
CA SER A 169 -0.32 9.69 -14.97
C SER A 169 0.04 9.04 -16.30
N TYR A 170 -0.36 7.78 -16.52
CA TYR A 170 -0.05 7.06 -17.73
C TYR A 170 -0.81 7.63 -18.92
N ASN A 171 -0.05 7.90 -19.97
CA ASN A 171 -0.54 8.34 -21.26
C ASN A 171 -0.14 7.29 -22.30
N PRO A 172 -0.95 6.24 -22.49
CA PRO A 172 -0.65 5.16 -23.43
C PRO A 172 -0.55 5.70 -24.86
N ILE A 173 0.47 5.23 -25.58
CA ILE A 173 0.69 5.59 -26.99
C ILE A 173 -0.14 4.67 -27.89
N LEU A 174 -0.27 3.40 -27.51
CA LEU A 174 -0.97 2.38 -28.29
C LEU A 174 -2.48 2.38 -27.96
N PRO A 175 -3.37 2.22 -28.97
CA PRO A 175 -4.81 2.15 -28.75
C PRO A 175 -5.23 1.02 -27.80
N GLU A 176 -4.61 -0.16 -27.93
CA GLU A 176 -4.88 -1.33 -27.07
C GLU A 176 -4.58 -1.04 -25.59
N GLU A 177 -3.50 -0.32 -25.31
CA GLU A 177 -3.13 0.06 -23.94
C GLU A 177 -4.09 1.09 -23.36
N LYS A 178 -4.57 2.00 -24.21
CA LYS A 178 -5.60 2.97 -23.84
C LYS A 178 -6.90 2.28 -23.45
N GLU A 179 -7.32 1.29 -24.23
CA GLU A 179 -8.50 0.49 -23.93
C GLU A 179 -8.31 -0.32 -22.63
N LEU A 180 -7.17 -0.98 -22.45
CA LEU A 180 -6.83 -1.72 -21.24
C LEU A 180 -6.92 -0.82 -20.00
N CYS A 181 -6.30 0.36 -20.04
CA CYS A 181 -6.33 1.31 -18.92
C CYS A 181 -7.74 1.86 -18.67
N SER A 182 -8.51 2.14 -19.72
CA SER A 182 -9.90 2.58 -19.60
C SER A 182 -10.77 1.51 -18.93
N ASN A 183 -10.65 0.25 -19.37
CA ASN A 183 -11.39 -0.87 -18.80
C ASN A 183 -11.01 -1.10 -17.33
N PHE A 184 -9.71 -1.01 -17.01
CA PHE A 184 -9.24 -1.06 -15.63
C PHE A 184 -9.86 0.07 -14.80
N CYS A 185 -9.84 1.32 -15.26
CA CYS A 185 -10.46 2.45 -14.56
C CYS A 185 -11.96 2.21 -14.33
N GLN A 186 -12.70 1.74 -15.34
CA GLN A 186 -14.13 1.44 -15.21
C GLN A 186 -14.43 0.40 -14.12
N GLN A 187 -13.70 -0.72 -14.14
CA GLN A 187 -13.83 -1.76 -13.11
C GLN A 187 -13.47 -1.25 -11.73
N LEU A 188 -12.40 -0.45 -11.64
CA LEU A 188 -11.94 0.16 -10.41
C LEU A 188 -13.00 1.09 -9.81
N PHE A 189 -13.65 1.92 -10.63
CA PHE A 189 -14.67 2.84 -10.17
C PHE A 189 -16.02 2.19 -9.88
N GLN A 190 -16.29 1.01 -10.41
CA GLN A 190 -17.53 0.29 -10.15
C GLN A 190 -17.59 -0.25 -8.70
N ILE A 191 -16.46 -0.69 -8.18
CA ILE A 191 -16.34 -1.39 -6.89
C ILE A 191 -16.13 -0.37 -5.75
N GLU A 192 -16.98 -0.41 -4.73
CA GLU A 192 -17.01 0.58 -3.65
C GLU A 192 -15.79 0.48 -2.74
N GLU A 193 -15.41 -0.75 -2.43
CA GLU A 193 -14.27 -1.12 -1.61
C GLU A 193 -12.97 -0.52 -2.15
N TYR A 194 -12.83 -0.43 -3.48
CA TYR A 194 -11.66 0.16 -4.12
C TYR A 194 -11.64 1.68 -4.02
N ARG A 195 -12.81 2.32 -4.13
CA ARG A 195 -12.96 3.78 -4.04
C ARG A 195 -12.68 4.30 -2.65
N GLU A 196 -13.06 3.52 -1.64
CA GLU A 196 -13.03 3.95 -0.25
C GLU A 196 -11.78 3.48 0.49
N LEU A 197 -10.99 2.56 -0.08
CA LEU A 197 -9.85 1.94 0.61
C LEU A 197 -8.91 2.95 1.27
N ALA A 198 -8.35 3.88 0.50
CA ALA A 198 -7.34 4.82 1.01
C ALA A 198 -7.93 5.74 2.09
N ALA A 199 -9.12 6.30 1.85
CA ALA A 199 -9.81 7.17 2.80
C ALA A 199 -10.24 6.43 4.07
N GLY A 200 -10.74 5.20 3.93
CA GLY A 200 -11.13 4.33 5.03
C GLY A 200 -9.95 3.95 5.91
N ILE A 201 -8.81 3.58 5.31
CA ILE A 201 -7.58 3.32 6.07
C ILE A 201 -7.12 4.58 6.80
N LEU A 202 -7.06 5.73 6.13
CA LEU A 202 -6.65 7.01 6.73
C LEU A 202 -7.52 7.40 7.94
N GLY A 203 -8.84 7.21 7.84
CA GLY A 203 -9.78 7.53 8.92
C GLY A 203 -9.63 6.65 10.17
N HIS A 204 -9.04 5.47 10.04
CA HIS A 204 -8.88 4.49 11.13
C HIS A 204 -7.43 4.24 11.53
N LEU A 205 -6.49 5.01 10.98
CA LEU A 205 -5.08 4.80 11.19
C LEU A 205 -4.66 5.23 12.60
N SER A 206 -4.30 4.27 13.45
CA SER A 206 -3.83 4.56 14.81
C SER A 206 -2.32 4.84 14.85
N PRO A 207 -1.84 5.75 15.73
CA PRO A 207 -0.41 6.07 15.84
C PRO A 207 0.49 4.86 16.17
N GLY A 208 -0.05 3.82 16.82
CA GLY A 208 0.69 2.63 17.19
C GLY A 208 0.97 1.65 16.05
N GLY A 209 0.23 1.75 14.95
CA GLY A 209 0.38 0.91 13.75
C GLY A 209 0.74 1.70 12.49
N ALA A 210 0.83 3.02 12.58
CA ALA A 210 1.16 3.88 11.45
C ALA A 210 2.66 4.13 11.38
N THR A 211 3.29 3.79 10.26
CA THR A 211 4.61 4.34 9.95
C THR A 211 4.43 5.66 9.17
N ARG A 212 5.39 6.57 9.30
CA ARG A 212 5.38 7.84 8.55
C ARG A 212 5.28 7.59 7.04
N LYS A 213 6.03 6.60 6.53
CA LYS A 213 6.06 6.28 5.10
C LYS A 213 4.72 5.72 4.61
N MET A 214 4.06 4.87 5.41
CA MET A 214 2.74 4.35 5.06
C MET A 214 1.71 5.48 4.99
N LEU A 215 1.74 6.42 5.95
CA LEU A 215 0.86 7.59 5.93
C LEU A 215 1.10 8.47 4.70
N GLU A 216 2.36 8.76 4.39
CA GLU A 216 2.77 9.53 3.21
C GLU A 216 2.27 8.86 1.92
N ASP A 217 2.51 7.55 1.77
CA ASP A 217 2.09 6.82 0.57
C ASP A 217 0.55 6.73 0.47
N LEU A 218 -0.18 6.61 1.57
CA LEU A 218 -1.65 6.65 1.58
C LEU A 218 -2.18 8.01 1.12
N ILE A 219 -1.61 9.10 1.62
CA ILE A 219 -2.00 10.46 1.22
C ILE A 219 -1.75 10.66 -0.27
N ILE A 220 -0.57 10.26 -0.77
CA ILE A 220 -0.20 10.37 -2.18
C ILE A 220 -1.10 9.48 -3.05
N ALA A 221 -1.38 8.24 -2.62
CA ALA A 221 -2.26 7.35 -3.35
C ALA A 221 -3.69 7.92 -3.44
N ASN A 222 -4.22 8.46 -2.34
CA ASN A 222 -5.54 9.10 -2.32
C ASN A 222 -5.57 10.33 -3.25
N HIS A 223 -4.50 11.13 -3.27
CA HIS A 223 -4.37 12.23 -4.20
C HIS A 223 -4.42 11.77 -5.67
N TYR A 224 -3.64 10.76 -6.05
CA TYR A 224 -3.68 10.21 -7.40
C TYR A 224 -5.04 9.60 -7.75
N PHE A 225 -5.71 8.98 -6.78
CA PHE A 225 -7.05 8.43 -6.98
C PHE A 225 -8.07 9.52 -7.31
N LEU A 226 -8.07 10.62 -6.53
CA LEU A 226 -8.93 11.77 -6.78
C LEU A 226 -8.61 12.44 -8.12
N HIS A 227 -7.33 12.56 -8.46
CA HIS A 227 -6.93 13.08 -9.77
C HIS A 227 -7.40 12.19 -10.92
N LEU A 228 -7.26 10.86 -10.78
CA LEU A 228 -7.75 9.88 -11.74
C LEU A 228 -9.27 9.97 -11.93
N LEU A 229 -10.03 10.11 -10.83
CA LEU A 229 -11.47 10.37 -10.86
C LEU A 229 -11.79 11.64 -11.63
N GLU A 230 -11.16 12.76 -11.26
CA GLU A 230 -11.39 14.06 -11.88
C GLU A 230 -11.12 14.03 -13.39
N LYS A 231 -10.00 13.43 -13.80
CA LYS A 231 -9.65 13.25 -15.21
C LYS A 231 -10.74 12.48 -15.97
N ASN A 232 -11.17 11.32 -15.45
CA ASN A 232 -12.19 10.51 -16.12
C ASN A 232 -13.59 11.17 -16.12
N ILE A 233 -13.91 12.01 -15.12
CA ILE A 233 -15.14 12.82 -15.13
C ILE A 233 -15.08 13.87 -16.23
N ARG A 234 -13.95 14.57 -16.35
CA ARG A 234 -13.75 15.61 -17.38
C ARG A 234 -13.75 15.02 -18.80
N GLU A 235 -13.20 13.82 -18.97
CA GLU A 235 -13.20 13.09 -20.24
C GLU A 235 -14.55 12.45 -20.58
N GLY A 236 -15.51 12.42 -19.65
CA GLY A 236 -16.83 11.82 -19.83
C GLY A 236 -16.84 10.29 -19.90
N THR A 237 -15.71 9.63 -19.59
CA THR A 237 -15.54 8.17 -19.60
C THR A 237 -16.16 7.49 -18.38
N LEU A 238 -16.37 8.24 -17.30
CA LEU A 238 -17.05 7.77 -16.10
C LEU A 238 -18.56 7.75 -16.29
N ILE A 239 -19.11 6.54 -16.50
CA ILE A 239 -20.56 6.32 -16.49
C ILE A 239 -21.04 6.61 -15.07
N ARG A 240 -21.73 7.73 -14.91
CA ARG A 240 -22.35 8.16 -13.64
C ARG A 240 -23.16 7.00 -13.07
N ILE A 241 -22.68 6.38 -11.98
CA ILE A 241 -23.47 5.40 -11.22
C ILE A 241 -24.78 6.11 -10.87
N GLN A 242 -25.86 5.71 -11.52
CA GLN A 242 -27.17 6.27 -11.24
C GLN A 242 -27.43 6.00 -9.77
N LYS A 243 -27.62 7.08 -8.98
CA LYS A 243 -28.04 6.97 -7.58
C LYS A 243 -29.15 5.92 -7.52
N ARG A 244 -28.97 4.84 -6.75
CA ARG A 244 -30.01 3.83 -6.51
C ARG A 244 -31.32 4.59 -6.26
N LYS A 245 -32.28 4.51 -7.19
CA LYS A 245 -33.58 5.16 -7.02
C LYS A 245 -34.16 4.58 -5.74
N ARG A 246 -34.34 5.43 -4.72
CA ARG A 246 -34.99 5.06 -3.46
C ARG A 246 -36.35 4.46 -3.85
N GLN A 247 -36.56 3.17 -3.59
CA GLN A 247 -37.87 2.55 -3.81
C GLN A 247 -38.90 3.35 -3.01
N ARG A 248 -39.79 4.05 -3.70
CA ARG A 248 -40.91 4.75 -3.07
C ARG A 248 -41.77 3.67 -2.41
N LYS A 249 -41.82 3.65 -1.07
CA LYS A 249 -42.81 2.84 -0.35
C LYS A 249 -44.19 3.25 -0.87
N GLN A 250 -44.92 2.32 -1.49
CA GLN A 250 -46.31 2.54 -1.82
C GLN A 250 -47.06 2.82 -0.51
N ARG A 251 -47.65 4.02 -0.40
CA ARG A 251 -48.65 4.29 0.63
C ARG A 251 -49.85 3.41 0.29
N LYS A 252 -50.10 2.38 1.10
CA LYS A 252 -51.39 1.70 1.07
C LYS A 252 -52.44 2.71 1.52
N GLU A 253 -53.32 3.09 0.61
CA GLU A 253 -54.48 3.93 0.89
C GLU A 253 -55.34 3.22 1.94
N LEU A 254 -55.60 3.94 3.04
CA LEU A 254 -56.61 3.56 4.03
C LEU A 254 -57.95 3.58 3.31
N LYS A 255 -58.54 2.40 3.09
CA LYS A 255 -59.93 2.27 2.63
C LYS A 255 -60.83 3.00 3.63
N LYS A 256 -61.44 4.09 3.19
CA LYS A 256 -62.62 4.67 3.86
C LYS A 256 -63.71 3.58 3.89
N LYS A 257 -64.15 3.21 5.08
CA LYS A 257 -65.44 2.56 5.31
C LYS A 257 -66.49 3.67 5.40
N ASP A 258 -67.24 3.88 4.34
CA ASP A 258 -68.63 4.38 4.42
C ASP A 258 -69.50 3.10 4.55
N LYS A 259 -70.33 2.88 5.59
CA LYS A 259 -71.69 3.44 5.80
C LYS A 259 -72.50 3.38 4.50
N ASP A 260 -73.59 2.65 4.32
CA ASP A 260 -74.66 2.16 5.21
C ASP A 260 -75.37 0.93 4.59
N GLU A 261 -76.29 0.34 5.37
CA GLU A 261 -77.24 -0.79 5.15
C GLU A 261 -76.86 -2.15 5.77
#